data_AF-A0A1Y1UB04-F1
#
_entry.id   AF-A0A1Y1UB04-F1
#
_cell.length_a   1.000
_cell.length_b   1.000
_cell.length_c   1.000
_cell.angle_alpha   90.00
_cell.angle_beta   90.00
_cell.angle_gamma   90.00
#
_symmetry.space_group_name_H-M   'P 1'
#
loop_
_entity.id
_entity.type
_entity.pdbx_description
1 polymer ?
#
loop_
_entity_poly.entity_id
_entity_poly.type
_entity_poly.pdbx_seq_one_letter_code
_entity_poly.pdbx_strand_id
1 'polypeptide(L)'
;MFIAFDIPIFDILIYAIKNNAFLDIIKYIIEKTPYTELNYGVKEHHKSFKIPLFEAIAKNNFKIADLLIEKGADLNYEYYRSWCKVDDIWDYVFRYCGRTDQDTELDYYHYVNADVFNYLREFDCLNNENYKYLEKKGLSLEISYNQYLDDKRKEIEEREKRRIDLINKYFTPRK
;
A
#
# COMPACT_ATOMS: atom_id res chain seq x y z
N MET A 1 -2.05 18.28 -25.91
CA MET A 1 -1.96 17.09 -25.05
C MET A 1 -2.24 17.54 -23.63
N PHE A 2 -3.44 17.27 -23.11
CA PHE A 2 -3.80 17.63 -21.74
C PHE A 2 -3.03 16.72 -20.80
N ILE A 3 -2.01 17.26 -20.13
CA ILE A 3 -1.45 16.65 -18.93
C ILE A 3 -2.56 16.72 -17.89
N ALA A 4 -3.30 15.63 -17.71
CA ALA A 4 -4.16 15.46 -16.56
C ALA A 4 -3.21 15.47 -15.35
N PHE A 5 -3.10 16.62 -14.69
CA PHE A 5 -2.56 16.65 -13.34
C PHE A 5 -3.40 15.67 -12.55
N ASP A 6 -2.78 14.60 -12.08
CA ASP A 6 -3.38 13.59 -11.23
C ASP A 6 -3.58 14.27 -9.86
N ILE A 7 -4.56 15.17 -9.77
CA ILE A 7 -4.83 16.01 -8.60
C ILE A 7 -5.14 15.06 -7.44
N PRO A 8 -4.37 15.10 -6.33
CA PRO A 8 -4.68 14.27 -5.19
C PRO A 8 -6.07 14.59 -4.68
N ILE A 9 -6.92 13.57 -4.64
CA ILE A 9 -8.31 13.73 -4.27
C ILE A 9 -8.37 13.72 -2.74
N PHE A 10 -8.95 14.76 -2.16
CA PHE A 10 -9.26 14.75 -0.73
C PHE A 10 -10.47 13.83 -0.49
N ASP A 11 -10.28 12.80 0.33
CA ASP A 11 -11.35 11.90 0.75
C ASP A 11 -11.59 12.03 2.26
N ILE A 12 -12.82 12.45 2.62
CA ILE A 12 -13.18 12.77 4.00
C ILE A 12 -13.24 11.53 4.90
N LEU A 13 -13.68 10.38 4.37
CA LEU A 13 -13.75 9.13 5.13
C LEU A 13 -12.34 8.66 5.49
N ILE A 14 -11.45 8.57 4.52
CA ILE A 14 -10.04 8.21 4.72
C ILE A 14 -9.37 9.19 5.69
N TYR A 15 -9.59 10.50 5.52
CA TYR A 15 -9.03 11.52 6.41
C TYR A 15 -9.50 11.33 7.86
N ALA A 16 -10.78 11.06 8.07
CA ALA A 16 -11.34 10.83 9.41
C ALA A 16 -10.76 9.56 10.06
N ILE A 17 -10.64 8.46 9.31
CA ILE A 17 -10.05 7.20 9.79
C ILE A 17 -8.57 7.41 10.18
N LYS A 18 -7.78 8.03 9.29
CA LYS A 18 -6.36 8.34 9.51
C LYS A 18 -6.13 9.13 10.79
N ASN A 19 -7.04 10.06 11.09
CA ASN A 19 -7.00 10.91 12.29
C ASN A 19 -7.75 10.34 13.50
N ASN A 20 -8.07 9.04 13.49
CA ASN A 20 -8.73 8.35 14.62
C ASN A 20 -10.07 9.01 15.05
N ALA A 21 -10.87 9.48 14.10
CA ALA A 21 -12.20 9.99 14.40
C ALA A 21 -13.06 8.93 15.12
N PHE A 22 -13.99 9.40 15.95
CA PHE A 22 -14.90 8.51 16.67
C PHE A 22 -15.78 7.70 15.71
N LEU A 23 -16.15 6.48 16.11
CA LEU A 23 -16.96 5.56 15.32
C LEU A 23 -18.25 6.21 14.78
N ASP A 24 -18.91 7.06 15.58
CA ASP A 24 -20.15 7.71 15.17
C ASP A 24 -19.93 8.79 14.10
N ILE A 25 -18.76 9.44 14.08
CA ILE A 25 -18.39 10.34 12.99
C ILE A 25 -18.17 9.55 11.70
N ILE A 26 -17.53 8.37 11.78
CA ILE A 26 -17.34 7.50 10.62
C ILE A 26 -18.68 7.02 10.07
N LYS A 27 -19.59 6.56 10.94
CA LYS A 27 -20.96 6.19 10.54
C LYS A 27 -21.67 7.34 9.84
N TYR A 28 -21.63 8.53 10.45
CA TYR A 28 -22.25 9.72 9.89
C TYR A 28 -21.69 10.07 8.51
N ILE A 29 -20.37 10.02 8.33
CA ILE A 29 -19.73 10.26 7.03
C ILE A 29 -20.26 9.26 6.00
N ILE A 30 -20.20 7.96 6.28
CA ILE A 30 -20.65 6.91 5.35
C ILE A 30 -22.13 7.09 4.97
N GLU A 31 -22.98 7.48 5.92
CA GLU A 31 -24.42 7.65 5.69
C GLU A 31 -24.79 8.93 4.93
N LYS A 32 -23.98 9.99 5.03
CA LYS A 32 -24.32 11.32 4.47
C LYS A 32 -23.56 11.68 3.21
N THR A 33 -22.54 10.91 2.86
CA THR A 33 -21.78 11.10 1.63
C THR A 33 -22.22 10.08 0.58
N PRO A 34 -22.16 10.42 -0.72
CA PRO A 34 -22.65 9.56 -1.79
C PRO A 34 -21.63 8.47 -2.18
N TYR A 35 -21.02 7.80 -1.20
CA TYR A 35 -20.16 6.64 -1.50
C TYR A 35 -21.02 5.53 -2.10
N THR A 36 -20.71 5.15 -3.34
CA THR A 36 -21.40 4.05 -4.05
C THR A 36 -20.89 2.68 -3.60
N GLU A 37 -19.64 2.62 -3.13
CA GLU A 37 -18.99 1.46 -2.53
C GLU A 37 -17.86 1.91 -1.59
N LEU A 38 -17.27 0.96 -0.86
CA LEU A 38 -16.17 1.21 0.08
C LEU A 38 -14.84 0.55 -0.37
N ASN A 39 -14.80 -0.03 -1.57
CA ASN A 39 -13.65 -0.74 -2.15
C ASN A 39 -12.90 0.16 -3.14
N TYR A 40 -12.30 1.24 -2.63
CA TYR A 40 -11.60 2.20 -3.46
C TYR A 40 -10.29 2.65 -2.81
N GLY A 41 -9.35 3.08 -3.66
CA GLY A 41 -8.10 3.68 -3.23
C GLY A 41 -7.91 5.10 -3.76
N VAL A 42 -7.40 5.98 -2.91
CA VAL A 42 -7.16 7.39 -3.21
C VAL A 42 -5.66 7.68 -3.19
N LYS A 43 -5.17 8.35 -4.22
CA LYS A 43 -3.77 8.80 -4.33
C LYS A 43 -3.56 10.05 -3.47
N GLU A 44 -2.56 10.03 -2.60
CA GLU A 44 -2.14 11.17 -1.76
C GLU A 44 -0.93 11.91 -2.39
N HIS A 45 -0.65 13.12 -1.89
CA HIS A 45 0.36 14.07 -2.41
C HIS A 45 1.83 13.60 -2.44
N HIS A 46 2.14 12.35 -2.09
CA HIS A 46 3.51 11.81 -2.03
C HIS A 46 3.69 10.49 -2.76
N LYS A 47 2.93 10.29 -3.85
CA LYS A 47 2.88 8.99 -4.53
C LYS A 47 2.56 7.85 -3.55
N SER A 48 1.72 8.07 -2.54
CA SER A 48 1.12 7.04 -1.68
C SER A 48 -0.35 6.85 -2.06
N PHE A 49 -0.95 5.72 -1.67
CA PHE A 49 -2.40 5.53 -1.75
C PHE A 49 -2.96 5.14 -0.40
N LYS A 50 -4.26 5.40 -0.23
CA LYS A 50 -5.03 5.06 0.96
C LYS A 50 -6.32 4.36 0.56
N ILE A 51 -6.67 3.31 1.29
CA ILE A 51 -7.90 2.55 1.12
C ILE A 51 -8.61 2.57 2.48
N PRO A 52 -9.92 2.90 2.57
CA PRO A 52 -10.59 3.11 3.85
C PRO A 52 -10.43 1.93 4.83
N LEU A 53 -10.70 0.70 4.34
CA LEU A 53 -10.60 -0.50 5.17
C LEU A 53 -9.15 -0.77 5.60
N PHE A 54 -8.20 -0.63 4.68
CA PHE A 54 -6.80 -0.92 4.99
C PHE A 54 -6.22 0.10 5.98
N GLU A 55 -6.60 1.37 5.87
CA GLU A 55 -6.21 2.40 6.84
C GLU A 55 -6.79 2.11 8.23
N ALA A 56 -8.05 1.67 8.33
CA ALA A 56 -8.64 1.29 9.61
C ALA A 56 -7.87 0.12 10.28
N ILE A 57 -7.49 -0.88 9.48
CA ILE A 57 -6.71 -2.05 9.94
C ILE A 57 -5.27 -1.66 10.30
N ALA A 58 -4.62 -0.80 9.51
CA ALA A 58 -3.29 -0.27 9.78
C ALA A 58 -3.23 0.49 11.11
N LYS A 59 -4.33 1.15 11.48
CA LYS A 59 -4.49 1.88 12.74
C LYS A 59 -4.92 0.98 13.91
N ASN A 60 -5.03 -0.34 13.70
CA ASN A 60 -5.60 -1.32 14.63
C ASN A 60 -6.99 -0.94 15.14
N ASN A 61 -7.75 -0.13 14.38
CA ASN A 61 -9.08 0.29 14.77
C ASN A 61 -10.12 -0.70 14.25
N PHE A 62 -10.15 -1.88 14.87
CA PHE A 62 -10.98 -2.99 14.42
C PHE A 62 -12.48 -2.71 14.51
N LYS A 63 -12.91 -1.78 15.37
CA LYS A 63 -14.32 -1.32 15.41
C LYS A 63 -14.72 -0.59 14.13
N ILE A 64 -13.84 0.27 13.61
CA ILE A 64 -14.06 0.93 12.33
C ILE A 64 -13.93 -0.07 11.19
N ALA A 65 -12.93 -0.97 11.22
CA ALA A 65 -12.77 -2.00 10.19
C ALA A 65 -14.02 -2.90 10.09
N ASP A 66 -14.54 -3.36 11.24
CA ASP A 66 -15.78 -4.14 11.30
C ASP A 66 -16.97 -3.38 10.73
N LEU A 67 -17.12 -2.09 11.05
CA LEU A 67 -18.16 -1.24 10.47
C LEU A 67 -18.03 -1.13 8.95
N LEU A 68 -16.83 -0.93 8.42
CA LEU A 68 -16.61 -0.82 6.97
C LEU A 68 -16.97 -2.14 6.27
N ILE A 69 -16.58 -3.28 6.85
CA ILE A 69 -16.92 -4.61 6.33
C ILE A 69 -18.43 -4.84 6.37
N GLU A 70 -19.10 -4.50 7.47
CA GLU A 70 -20.56 -4.56 7.59
C GLU A 70 -21.27 -3.72 6.52
N LYS A 71 -20.66 -2.59 6.12
CA LYS A 71 -21.15 -1.71 5.06
C LYS A 71 -20.70 -2.13 3.65
N GLY A 72 -20.09 -3.30 3.49
CA GLY A 72 -19.77 -3.90 2.19
C GLY A 72 -18.33 -3.68 1.70
N ALA A 73 -17.42 -3.20 2.56
CA ALA A 73 -16.00 -3.22 2.23
C ALA A 73 -15.49 -4.68 2.21
N ASP A 74 -14.84 -5.06 1.11
CA ASP A 74 -14.26 -6.38 0.91
C ASP A 74 -12.88 -6.45 1.55
N LEU A 75 -12.71 -7.42 2.45
CA LEU A 75 -11.45 -7.66 3.12
C LEU A 75 -10.39 -8.22 2.17
N ASN A 76 -10.80 -8.89 1.10
CA ASN A 76 -9.94 -9.41 0.04
C ASN A 76 -9.77 -8.41 -1.12
N TYR A 77 -10.15 -7.15 -0.94
CA TYR A 77 -10.02 -6.15 -1.99
C TYR A 77 -8.58 -6.08 -2.49
N GLU A 78 -8.40 -6.18 -3.81
CA GLU A 78 -7.11 -5.95 -4.46
C GLU A 78 -7.13 -4.58 -5.12
N TYR A 79 -6.26 -3.69 -4.66
CA TYR A 79 -6.13 -2.38 -5.28
C TYR A 79 -5.19 -2.45 -6.48
N TYR A 80 -5.75 -2.27 -7.67
CA TYR A 80 -5.02 -2.19 -8.93
C TYR A 80 -5.11 -0.79 -9.53
N ARG A 81 -3.97 -0.09 -9.68
CA ARG A 81 -3.92 1.20 -10.40
C ARG A 81 -2.62 1.36 -11.18
N SER A 82 -2.74 1.74 -12.45
CA SER A 82 -1.62 2.23 -13.26
C SER A 82 -1.18 3.60 -12.74
N TRP A 83 0.09 3.72 -12.33
CA TRP A 83 0.57 4.82 -11.50
C TRP A 83 1.25 5.95 -12.28
N CYS A 84 2.06 5.61 -13.28
CA CYS A 84 2.77 6.57 -14.15
C CYS A 84 3.57 5.86 -15.27
N LYS A 85 3.82 6.56 -16.38
CA LYS A 85 4.88 6.23 -17.36
C LYS A 85 6.26 6.51 -16.73
N VAL A 86 7.29 5.75 -17.12
CA VAL A 86 8.64 5.75 -16.50
C VAL A 86 9.38 7.09 -16.59
N ASP A 87 9.00 8.00 -17.49
CA ASP A 87 9.74 9.25 -17.74
C ASP A 87 9.74 10.24 -16.55
N ASP A 88 8.92 10.02 -15.53
CA ASP A 88 8.92 10.78 -14.28
C ASP A 88 10.06 10.32 -13.35
N ILE A 89 11.26 10.82 -13.62
CA ILE A 89 12.61 10.59 -13.01
C ILE A 89 12.72 10.69 -11.46
N TRP A 90 11.64 10.75 -10.68
CA TRP A 90 11.72 10.79 -9.21
C TRP A 90 11.21 9.50 -8.56
N ASP A 91 12.18 8.64 -8.36
CA ASP A 91 12.26 7.30 -7.79
C ASP A 91 11.59 7.15 -6.41
N TYR A 92 10.37 6.60 -6.40
CA TYR A 92 9.85 5.82 -5.26
C TYR A 92 9.03 4.68 -5.86
N VAL A 93 9.73 3.59 -6.15
CA VAL A 93 9.12 2.30 -6.50
C VAL A 93 8.52 1.77 -5.20
N PHE A 94 7.19 1.72 -5.06
CA PHE A 94 6.58 0.95 -3.97
C PHE A 94 7.17 -0.45 -3.97
N ARG A 95 7.42 -1.01 -2.79
CA ARG A 95 8.13 -2.29 -2.63
C ARG A 95 7.41 -3.46 -3.33
N TYR A 96 6.09 -3.31 -3.58
CA TYR A 96 5.23 -4.29 -4.24
C TYR A 96 4.66 -3.82 -5.60
N CYS A 97 5.24 -2.78 -6.22
CA CYS A 97 4.93 -2.45 -7.61
C CYS A 97 5.47 -3.53 -8.55
N GLY A 98 4.59 -4.09 -9.39
CA GLY A 98 5.02 -4.88 -10.55
C GLY A 98 5.27 -4.00 -11.77
N ARG A 99 5.88 -4.58 -12.81
CA ARG A 99 6.03 -3.97 -14.14
C ARG A 99 5.26 -4.81 -15.14
N THR A 100 4.37 -4.20 -15.92
CA THR A 100 3.82 -4.86 -17.11
C THR A 100 4.50 -4.25 -18.33
N ASP A 101 5.16 -5.10 -19.09
CA ASP A 101 5.69 -4.78 -20.42
C ASP A 101 4.49 -4.79 -21.38
N GLN A 102 3.95 -3.62 -21.71
CA GLN A 102 2.99 -3.49 -22.80
C GLN A 102 3.78 -2.96 -23.98
N ASP A 103 4.22 -3.91 -24.81
CA ASP A 103 4.87 -3.72 -26.10
C ASP A 103 6.36 -3.33 -26.01
N THR A 104 7.15 -3.92 -26.91
CA THR A 104 8.62 -3.82 -27.05
C THR A 104 9.18 -2.41 -27.31
N GLU A 105 8.38 -1.38 -27.07
CA GLU A 105 8.76 0.02 -27.06
C GLU A 105 8.93 0.45 -25.59
N LEU A 106 9.86 1.34 -25.26
CA LEU A 106 10.30 1.69 -23.91
C LEU A 106 9.24 2.37 -22.99
N ASP A 107 7.95 2.14 -23.23
CA ASP A 107 6.76 2.75 -22.64
C ASP A 107 6.14 1.87 -21.54
N TYR A 108 6.91 1.59 -20.48
CA TYR A 108 6.42 0.76 -19.37
C TYR A 108 5.54 1.57 -18.40
N TYR A 109 4.55 0.92 -17.79
CA TYR A 109 3.79 1.50 -16.68
C TYR A 109 4.15 0.80 -15.36
N HIS A 110 4.29 1.59 -14.30
CA HIS A 110 4.27 1.05 -12.94
C HIS A 110 2.83 0.82 -12.51
N TYR A 111 2.51 -0.37 -12.01
CA TYR A 111 1.22 -0.62 -11.37
C TYR A 111 1.42 -0.96 -9.91
N VAL A 112 0.51 -0.48 -9.07
CA VAL A 112 0.33 -1.01 -7.72
C VAL A 112 -0.66 -2.16 -7.81
N ASN A 113 -0.28 -3.32 -7.29
CA ASN A 113 -1.21 -4.38 -6.91
C ASN A 113 -1.00 -4.64 -5.41
N ALA A 114 -1.96 -4.21 -4.59
CA ALA A 114 -1.85 -4.31 -3.15
C ALA A 114 -3.14 -4.86 -2.53
N ASP A 115 -3.01 -6.02 -1.87
CA ASP A 115 -3.94 -6.49 -0.85
C ASP A 115 -3.65 -5.82 0.50
N VAL A 116 -4.43 -6.17 1.53
CA VAL A 116 -4.27 -5.61 2.88
C VAL A 116 -2.88 -5.88 3.46
N PHE A 117 -2.25 -7.02 3.16
CA PHE A 117 -0.93 -7.35 3.69
C PHE A 117 0.17 -6.57 2.99
N ASN A 118 0.12 -6.44 1.67
CA ASN A 118 1.01 -5.60 0.88
C ASN A 118 0.92 -4.16 1.35
N TYR A 119 -0.29 -3.65 1.60
CA TYR A 119 -0.50 -2.32 2.17
C TYR A 119 0.16 -2.18 3.56
N LEU A 120 -0.13 -3.10 4.49
CA LEU A 120 0.42 -3.03 5.84
C LEU A 120 1.96 -3.11 5.86
N ARG A 121 2.54 -3.86 4.93
CA ARG A 121 4.00 -3.97 4.76
C ARG A 121 4.61 -2.72 4.12
N GLU A 122 3.92 -2.12 3.15
CA GLU A 122 4.41 -0.92 2.45
C GLU A 122 4.53 0.27 3.39
N PHE A 123 3.58 0.39 4.33
CA PHE A 123 3.55 1.47 5.32
C PHE A 123 4.17 1.07 6.68
N ASP A 124 4.93 -0.04 6.71
CA ASP A 124 5.60 -0.58 7.91
C ASP A 124 4.68 -0.61 9.17
N CYS A 125 3.41 -0.97 8.99
CA CYS A 125 2.39 -1.01 10.05
C CYS A 125 1.80 -2.40 10.31
N LEU A 126 2.27 -3.44 9.60
CA LEU A 126 1.96 -4.83 9.91
C LEU A 126 2.46 -5.19 11.33
N ASN A 127 1.56 -5.67 12.19
CA ASN A 127 1.87 -6.02 13.57
C ASN A 127 1.01 -7.20 14.05
N ASN A 128 1.28 -7.70 15.26
CA ASN A 128 0.58 -8.89 15.78
C ASN A 128 -0.93 -8.69 15.97
N GLU A 129 -1.40 -7.47 16.25
CA GLU A 129 -2.81 -7.22 16.48
C GLU A 129 -3.59 -7.25 15.16
N ASN A 130 -3.14 -6.50 14.14
CA ASN A 130 -3.81 -6.51 12.85
C ASN A 130 -3.67 -7.85 12.13
N TYR A 131 -2.54 -8.55 12.28
CA TYR A 131 -2.38 -9.91 11.78
C TYR A 131 -3.41 -10.88 12.39
N LYS A 132 -3.55 -10.90 13.73
CA LYS A 132 -4.54 -11.76 14.42
C LYS A 132 -5.98 -11.40 14.06
N TYR A 133 -6.27 -10.11 13.88
CA TYR A 133 -7.57 -9.67 13.41
C TYR A 133 -7.89 -10.24 12.02
N LEU A 134 -6.94 -10.15 11.09
CA LEU A 134 -7.07 -10.68 9.73
C LEU A 134 -7.24 -12.21 9.72
N GLU A 135 -6.45 -12.94 10.51
CA GLU A 135 -6.61 -14.39 10.69
C GLU A 135 -8.01 -14.75 11.20
N LYS A 136 -8.51 -14.02 12.22
CA LYS A 136 -9.86 -14.24 12.77
C LYS A 136 -10.96 -13.98 11.73
N LYS A 137 -10.72 -13.08 10.78
CA LYS A 137 -11.64 -12.79 9.67
C LYS A 137 -11.52 -13.76 8.49
N GLY A 138 -10.63 -14.75 8.59
CA GLY A 138 -10.48 -15.80 7.59
C GLY A 138 -9.44 -15.51 6.51
N LEU A 139 -8.67 -14.43 6.60
CA LEU A 139 -7.49 -14.25 5.75
C LEU A 139 -6.27 -14.88 6.42
N SER A 140 -5.75 -15.93 5.81
CA SER A 140 -4.40 -16.42 6.10
C SER A 140 -3.41 -15.82 5.10
N LEU A 141 -2.30 -15.28 5.59
CA LEU A 141 -1.13 -15.08 4.74
C LEU A 141 -0.67 -16.44 4.19
N GLU A 142 -0.50 -16.56 2.87
CA GLU A 142 0.13 -17.76 2.27
C GLU A 142 1.57 -17.99 2.79
N ILE A 143 2.21 -16.96 3.36
CA ILE A 143 3.56 -17.01 3.92
C ILE A 143 3.50 -16.51 5.37
N SER A 144 3.81 -17.37 6.35
CA SER A 144 3.83 -16.99 7.78
C SER A 144 4.58 -15.66 8.01
N TYR A 145 4.06 -14.79 8.88
CA TYR A 145 4.67 -13.48 9.19
C TYR A 145 6.16 -13.59 9.55
N ASN A 146 6.55 -14.65 10.26
CA ASN A 146 7.96 -14.90 10.60
C ASN A 146 8.81 -15.22 9.37
N GLN A 147 8.26 -16.01 8.43
CA GLN A 147 8.93 -16.33 7.18
C GLN A 147 9.08 -15.09 6.29
N TYR A 148 8.07 -14.22 6.27
CA TYR A 148 8.18 -12.90 5.63
C TYR A 148 9.31 -12.04 6.21
N LEU A 149 9.42 -11.96 7.55
CA LEU A 149 10.50 -11.20 8.20
C LEU A 149 11.88 -11.78 7.90
N ASP A 150 12.00 -13.11 7.83
CA ASP A 150 13.25 -13.78 7.49
C ASP A 150 13.66 -13.54 6.04
N ASP A 151 12.72 -13.58 5.10
CA ASP A 151 12.99 -13.29 3.69
C ASP A 151 13.38 -11.82 3.50
N LYS A 152 12.78 -10.89 4.26
CA LYS A 152 13.18 -9.47 4.24
C LYS A 152 14.57 -9.23 4.79
N ARG A 153 14.96 -9.93 5.86
CA ARG A 153 16.34 -9.86 6.39
C ARG A 153 17.35 -10.27 5.32
N LYS A 154 17.11 -11.39 4.64
CA LYS A 154 17.99 -11.88 3.55
C LYS A 154 18.09 -10.89 2.38
N GLU A 155 16.97 -10.32 1.94
CA GLU A 155 16.96 -9.36 0.83
C GLU A 155 17.79 -8.10 1.16
N ILE A 156 17.70 -7.59 2.39
CA ILE A 156 18.49 -6.45 2.88
C ILE A 156 19.98 -6.80 2.91
N GLU A 157 20.32 -7.96 3.47
CA GLU A 157 21.71 -8.44 3.54
C GLU A 157 22.34 -8.56 2.15
N GLU A 158 21.59 -9.10 1.18
CA GLU A 158 22.06 -9.18 -0.20
C GLU A 158 22.24 -7.81 -0.87
N ARG A 159 21.33 -6.86 -0.61
CA ARG A 159 21.47 -5.49 -1.12
C ARG A 159 22.72 -4.82 -0.56
N GLU A 160 22.95 -4.92 0.74
CA GLU A 160 24.15 -4.37 1.38
C GLU A 160 25.42 -5.03 0.81
N LYS A 161 25.41 -6.36 0.61
CA LYS A 161 26.53 -7.06 -0.01
C LYS A 161 26.80 -6.56 -1.43
N ARG A 162 25.78 -6.45 -2.28
CA ARG A 162 25.92 -5.89 -3.64
C ARG A 162 26.45 -4.46 -3.60
N ARG A 163 26.00 -3.64 -2.65
CA ARG A 163 26.49 -2.25 -2.48
C ARG A 163 27.98 -2.24 -2.11
N ILE A 164 28.40 -3.06 -1.17
CA ILE A 164 29.79 -3.20 -0.74
C ILE A 164 30.66 -3.70 -1.91
N ASP A 165 30.20 -4.69 -2.66
CA ASP A 165 30.92 -5.24 -3.82
C ASP A 165 31.11 -4.17 -4.91
N LEU A 166 30.09 -3.34 -5.17
CA LEU A 166 30.20 -2.21 -6.09
C LEU A 166 31.19 -1.14 -5.59
N ILE A 167 31.14 -0.79 -4.30
CA ILE A 167 32.09 0.15 -3.68
C ILE A 167 33.51 -0.39 -3.83
N ASN A 168 33.72 -1.66 -3.52
CA ASN A 168 35.04 -2.30 -3.64
C ASN A 168 35.51 -2.33 -5.09
N LYS A 169 34.62 -2.59 -6.05
CA LYS A 169 34.95 -2.66 -7.48
C LYS A 169 35.34 -1.30 -8.08
N TYR A 170 34.70 -0.22 -7.66
CA TYR A 170 34.82 1.09 -8.34
C TYR A 170 35.52 2.17 -7.51
N PHE A 171 35.64 1.99 -6.19
CA PHE A 171 36.12 3.03 -5.27
C PHE A 171 37.24 2.56 -4.33
N THR A 172 37.80 1.35 -4.50
CA THR A 172 39.07 1.02 -3.83
C THR A 172 40.23 1.78 -4.51
N PRO A 173 41.10 2.48 -3.76
CA PRO A 173 42.26 3.15 -4.33
C PRO A 173 43.18 2.09 -4.97
N ARG A 174 43.47 2.25 -6.27
CA ARG A 174 44.55 1.47 -6.90
C ARG A 174 45.86 1.84 -6.19
N LYS A 175 46.49 0.85 -5.53
CA LYS A 175 47.84 0.99 -4.98
C LYS A 175 48.86 1.21 -6.10
#